data_AF-A0A2E9NH29-F1
#
_entry.id   AF-A0A2E9NH29-F1
#
_cell.length_a   1.000
_cell.length_b   1.000
_cell.length_c   1.000
_cell.angle_alpha   90.00
_cell.angle_beta   90.00
_cell.angle_gamma   90.00
#
_symmetry.space_group_name_H-M   'P 1'
#
loop_
_entity.id
_entity.type
_entity.pdbx_description
1 polymer ?
#
loop_
_entity_poly.entity_id
_entity_poly.type
_entity_poly.pdbx_seq_one_letter_code
_entity_poly.pdbx_strand_id
1 'polypeptide(L)'
;MPADDVPILAVHGVAASPAVWDPLKRLIPQLRALRRPKTGRLEDEIEWLAEYAAGAVIVGMSGGATLGLALAGMGAACHGFVLHEPAAGNLVPDLLSPTAEAFRRGGTTAVGKALYGRRWSVDLLDDHGDVDATTAKEIAMFRSFQPRRRPVGGPRCVVTTGSRSAAPRHHVARELRRLGYETRTIEGSRHFVTYEQPARLAALVREVAGLDAPGHPGIDDGGSGWARFWW
;
A
#
# COMPACT_ATOMS: atom_id res chain seq x y z
N MET A 1 23.15 4.09 -2.93
CA MET A 1 22.80 2.72 -3.34
C MET A 1 22.38 2.77 -4.79
N PRO A 2 22.83 1.84 -5.65
CA PRO A 2 22.24 1.60 -6.97
C PRO A 2 20.72 1.54 -6.89
N ALA A 3 20.00 1.95 -7.94
CA ALA A 3 18.53 1.93 -7.94
C ALA A 3 17.98 0.51 -7.75
N ASP A 4 18.70 -0.50 -8.28
CA ASP A 4 18.36 -1.91 -8.17
C ASP A 4 18.49 -2.49 -6.74
N ASP A 5 19.16 -1.76 -5.83
CA ASP A 5 19.38 -2.19 -4.43
C ASP A 5 18.35 -1.61 -3.45
N VAL A 6 17.40 -0.77 -3.90
CA VAL A 6 16.39 -0.18 -3.02
C VAL A 6 15.40 -1.28 -2.57
N PRO A 7 15.32 -1.62 -1.27
CA PRO A 7 14.40 -2.65 -0.81
C PRO A 7 12.95 -2.20 -1.00
N ILE A 8 12.11 -3.07 -1.58
CA ILE A 8 10.68 -2.80 -1.77
C ILE A 8 9.89 -3.74 -0.86
N LEU A 9 9.20 -3.17 0.13
CA LEU A 9 8.50 -3.93 1.16
C LEU A 9 6.99 -3.67 1.07
N ALA A 10 6.20 -4.74 0.96
CA ALA A 10 4.76 -4.65 0.80
C ALA A 10 4.00 -5.13 2.04
N VAL A 11 3.02 -4.35 2.48
CA VAL A 11 2.30 -4.55 3.74
C VAL A 11 0.80 -4.66 3.49
N HIS A 12 0.20 -5.80 3.83
CA HIS A 12 -1.21 -6.10 3.54
C HIS A 12 -2.20 -5.43 4.52
N GLY A 13 -3.48 -5.46 4.17
CA GLY A 13 -4.57 -4.94 4.99
C GLY A 13 -5.19 -5.95 5.96
N VAL A 14 -6.36 -5.59 6.48
CA VAL A 14 -7.28 -6.46 7.25
C VAL A 14 -7.85 -7.55 6.36
N ALA A 15 -8.18 -8.72 6.92
CA ALA A 15 -8.73 -9.84 6.16
C ALA A 15 -7.87 -10.23 4.95
N ALA A 16 -6.56 -10.08 5.10
CA ALA A 16 -5.56 -10.37 4.08
C ALA A 16 -4.28 -10.95 4.71
N SER A 17 -3.46 -11.54 3.85
CA SER A 17 -2.12 -12.08 4.12
C SER A 17 -1.13 -11.53 3.09
N PRO A 18 0.17 -11.84 3.19
CA PRO A 18 1.16 -11.44 2.18
C PRO A 18 0.82 -11.86 0.73
N ALA A 19 -0.01 -12.89 0.53
CA ALA A 19 -0.40 -13.40 -0.78
C ALA A 19 -1.12 -12.37 -1.65
N VAL A 20 -1.76 -11.36 -1.06
CA VAL A 20 -2.44 -10.28 -1.83
C VAL A 20 -1.49 -9.49 -2.73
N TRP A 21 -0.18 -9.61 -2.53
CA TRP A 21 0.86 -8.94 -3.29
C TRP A 21 1.44 -9.78 -4.42
N ASP A 22 1.05 -11.04 -4.59
CA ASP A 22 1.62 -11.92 -5.61
C ASP A 22 1.46 -11.41 -7.05
N PRO A 23 0.35 -10.75 -7.44
CA PRO A 23 0.29 -10.08 -8.74
C PRO A 23 1.35 -8.99 -8.93
N LEU A 24 1.69 -8.27 -7.85
CA LEU A 24 2.69 -7.21 -7.91
C LEU A 24 4.11 -7.78 -7.91
N LYS A 25 4.39 -8.86 -7.16
CA LYS A 25 5.68 -9.59 -7.19
C LYS A 25 6.04 -10.09 -8.58
N ARG A 26 5.06 -10.53 -9.38
CA ARG A 26 5.32 -10.93 -10.78
C ARG A 26 5.84 -9.78 -11.65
N LEU A 27 5.53 -8.54 -11.28
CA LEU A 27 5.97 -7.34 -11.99
C LEU A 27 7.21 -6.72 -11.35
N ILE A 28 7.42 -6.93 -10.06
CA ILE A 28 8.57 -6.43 -9.29
C ILE A 28 9.15 -7.62 -8.51
N PRO A 29 10.02 -8.44 -9.13
CA PRO A 29 10.51 -9.68 -8.50
C PRO A 29 11.23 -9.49 -7.17
N GLN A 30 11.86 -8.32 -6.96
CA GLN A 30 12.53 -7.96 -5.70
C GLN A 30 11.58 -7.53 -4.57
N LEU A 31 10.28 -7.40 -4.85
CA LEU A 31 9.29 -7.01 -3.84
C LEU A 31 9.12 -8.10 -2.77
N ARG A 32 9.31 -7.73 -1.51
CA ARG A 32 9.10 -8.62 -0.36
C ARG A 32 7.79 -8.27 0.33
N ALA A 33 6.86 -9.22 0.35
CA ALA A 33 5.60 -9.06 1.08
C ALA A 33 5.79 -9.48 2.54
N LEU A 34 5.58 -8.54 3.47
CA LEU A 34 5.73 -8.75 4.90
C LEU A 34 4.44 -9.33 5.51
N ARG A 35 4.61 -10.26 6.45
CA ARG A 35 3.53 -10.79 7.27
C ARG A 35 3.37 -9.89 8.50
N ARG A 36 2.22 -9.22 8.62
CA ARG A 36 1.93 -8.34 9.75
C ARG A 36 1.71 -9.14 11.05
N PRO A 37 2.05 -8.57 12.22
CA PRO A 37 1.81 -9.20 13.51
C PRO A 37 0.34 -9.15 13.94
N LYS A 38 -0.47 -8.23 13.38
CA LYS A 38 -1.92 -8.10 13.63
C LYS A 38 -2.26 -7.98 15.12
N THR A 39 -1.51 -7.17 15.86
CA THR A 39 -1.65 -7.04 17.32
C THR A 39 -2.94 -6.31 17.71
N GLY A 40 -3.48 -5.48 16.82
CA GLY A 40 -4.58 -4.58 17.13
C GLY A 40 -4.16 -3.34 17.94
N ARG A 41 -2.85 -3.11 18.07
CA ARG A 41 -2.26 -1.93 18.70
C ARG A 41 -1.39 -1.22 17.68
N LEU A 42 -1.75 0.02 17.36
CA LEU A 42 -1.15 0.74 16.24
C LEU A 42 0.34 0.98 16.48
N GLU A 43 0.71 1.34 17.71
CA GLU A 43 2.08 1.62 18.11
C GLU A 43 2.98 0.40 17.90
N ASP A 44 2.55 -0.76 18.38
CA ASP A 44 3.28 -2.02 18.24
C ASP A 44 3.48 -2.40 16.76
N GLU A 45 2.46 -2.19 15.91
CA GLU A 45 2.56 -2.48 14.47
C GLU A 45 3.41 -1.45 13.70
N ILE A 46 3.47 -0.20 14.17
CA ILE A 46 4.35 0.83 13.62
C ILE A 46 5.81 0.51 13.99
N GLU A 47 6.08 0.15 15.25
CA GLU A 47 7.41 -0.21 15.73
C GLU A 47 7.94 -1.42 14.95
N TRP A 48 7.13 -2.48 14.81
CA TRP A 48 7.45 -3.63 13.96
C TRP A 48 7.79 -3.23 12.52
N LEU A 49 7.00 -2.36 11.89
CA LEU A 49 7.27 -1.96 10.51
C LEU A 49 8.53 -1.09 10.40
N ALA A 50 8.83 -0.28 11.42
CA ALA A 50 9.99 0.60 11.45
C ALA A 50 11.32 -0.17 11.38
N GLU A 51 11.38 -1.39 11.93
CA GLU A 51 12.55 -2.28 11.88
C GLU A 51 13.06 -2.55 10.45
N TYR A 52 12.15 -2.53 9.47
CA TYR A 52 12.46 -2.80 8.07
C TYR A 52 12.50 -1.54 7.21
N ALA A 53 12.09 -0.39 7.75
CA ALA A 53 11.70 0.76 6.96
C ALA A 53 12.88 1.59 6.43
N ALA A 54 14.05 1.50 7.08
CA ALA A 54 15.23 2.28 6.74
C ALA A 54 15.69 2.01 5.30
N GLY A 55 15.74 3.06 4.48
CA GLY A 55 16.14 2.99 3.07
C GLY A 55 15.20 2.24 2.15
N ALA A 56 14.06 1.72 2.64
CA ALA A 56 13.12 0.96 1.85
C ALA A 56 12.03 1.84 1.22
N VAL A 57 11.45 1.35 0.11
CA VAL A 57 10.13 1.80 -0.35
C VAL A 57 9.06 0.95 0.33
N ILE A 58 8.18 1.60 1.08
CA ILE A 58 7.03 0.94 1.71
C ILE A 58 5.82 1.03 0.80
N VAL A 59 5.30 -0.13 0.40
CA VAL A 59 4.09 -0.29 -0.39
C VAL A 59 2.99 -0.81 0.52
N GLY A 60 1.89 -0.08 0.66
CA GLY A 60 0.81 -0.44 1.56
C GLY A 60 -0.54 -0.49 0.85
N MET A 61 -1.44 -1.36 1.29
CA MET A 61 -2.85 -1.34 0.90
C MET A 61 -3.71 -1.44 2.17
N SER A 62 -4.75 -0.60 2.27
CA SER A 62 -5.68 -0.63 3.40
C SER A 62 -4.97 -0.43 4.74
N GLY A 63 -5.08 -1.36 5.70
CA GLY A 63 -4.33 -1.33 6.96
C GLY A 63 -2.82 -1.17 6.79
N GLY A 64 -2.20 -1.83 5.81
CA GLY A 64 -0.77 -1.64 5.54
C GLY A 64 -0.43 -0.25 5.01
N ALA A 65 -1.34 0.36 4.24
CA ALA A 65 -1.23 1.76 3.85
C ALA A 65 -1.36 2.70 5.06
N THR A 66 -2.18 2.36 6.04
CA THR A 66 -2.30 3.10 7.31
C THR A 66 -1.01 3.07 8.11
N LEU A 67 -0.38 1.90 8.26
CA LEU A 67 0.90 1.78 8.96
C LEU A 67 2.00 2.59 8.26
N GLY A 68 2.10 2.48 6.93
CA GLY A 68 3.02 3.30 6.14
C GLY A 68 2.74 4.80 6.26
N LEU A 69 1.46 5.20 6.33
CA LEU A 69 1.07 6.60 6.49
C LEU A 69 1.47 7.15 7.87
N ALA A 70 1.36 6.33 8.91
CA ALA A 70 1.81 6.68 10.25
C ALA A 70 3.34 6.88 10.29
N LEU A 71 4.11 5.96 9.70
CA LEU A 71 5.57 6.10 9.57
C LEU A 71 5.98 7.33 8.75
N ALA A 72 5.30 7.60 7.64
CA ALA A 72 5.54 8.80 6.84
C ALA A 72 5.27 10.08 7.65
N GLY A 73 4.21 10.09 8.48
CA GLY A 73 3.90 11.18 9.40
C GLY A 73 4.90 11.35 10.55
N MET A 74 5.69 10.31 10.86
CA MET A 74 6.81 10.35 11.81
C MET A 74 8.12 10.80 11.16
N GLY A 75 8.17 10.89 9.83
CA GLY A 75 9.41 11.21 9.11
C GLY A 75 10.43 10.06 9.15
N ALA A 76 9.97 8.81 9.19
CA ALA A 76 10.83 7.64 9.16
C ALA A 76 11.81 7.69 7.97
N ALA A 77 13.03 7.19 8.15
CA ALA A 77 14.11 7.25 7.16
C ALA A 77 13.93 6.25 5.99
N CYS A 78 12.74 6.23 5.38
CA CYS A 78 12.43 5.45 4.19
C CYS A 78 12.96 6.11 2.92
N HIS A 79 13.14 5.32 1.87
CA HIS A 79 13.35 5.87 0.52
C HIS A 79 12.07 6.54 0.01
N GLY A 80 10.91 5.91 0.25
CA GLY A 80 9.62 6.49 -0.12
C GLY A 80 8.44 5.60 0.24
N PHE A 81 7.23 6.09 -0.04
CA PHE A 81 5.99 5.38 0.25
C PHE A 81 5.02 5.39 -0.94
N VAL A 82 4.37 4.25 -1.18
CA VAL A 82 3.23 4.11 -2.08
C VAL A 82 2.07 3.46 -1.31
N LEU A 83 1.08 4.28 -0.94
CA LEU A 83 0.07 3.90 0.05
C LEU A 83 -1.32 3.92 -0.58
N HIS A 84 -1.86 2.76 -0.92
CA HIS A 84 -3.18 2.63 -1.52
C HIS A 84 -4.29 2.57 -0.47
N GLU A 85 -5.15 3.59 -0.48
CA GLU A 85 -6.37 3.67 0.31
C GLU A 85 -6.19 3.36 1.80
N PRO A 86 -5.36 4.15 2.51
CA PRO A 86 -5.20 4.00 3.95
C PRO A 86 -6.55 4.10 4.65
N ALA A 87 -6.71 3.30 5.70
CA ALA A 87 -7.77 3.46 6.68
C ALA A 87 -7.39 4.59 7.65
N ALA A 88 -8.00 5.77 7.48
CA ALA A 88 -7.82 6.96 8.33
C ALA A 88 -9.13 7.26 9.07
N GLY A 89 -9.53 6.36 9.96
CA GLY A 89 -10.87 6.35 10.57
C GLY A 89 -11.22 7.61 11.35
N ASN A 90 -10.29 8.20 12.09
CA ASN A 90 -10.59 9.42 12.84
C ASN A 90 -10.65 10.67 11.95
N LEU A 91 -9.96 10.66 10.81
CA LEU A 91 -9.99 11.75 9.84
C LEU A 91 -11.31 11.78 9.06
N VAL A 92 -11.85 10.62 8.70
CA VAL A 92 -13.15 10.46 8.04
C VAL A 92 -13.92 9.36 8.78
N PRO A 93 -14.74 9.72 9.79
CA PRO A 93 -15.40 8.76 10.69
C PRO A 93 -16.17 7.63 9.99
N ASP A 94 -16.85 7.95 8.88
CA ASP A 94 -17.68 6.98 8.15
C ASP A 94 -16.89 6.06 7.20
N LEU A 95 -15.58 6.25 7.08
CA LEU A 95 -14.73 5.51 6.15
C LEU A 95 -14.85 3.99 6.33
N LEU A 96 -14.90 3.53 7.58
CA LEU A 96 -14.92 2.11 7.93
C LEU A 96 -16.31 1.61 8.34
N SER A 97 -17.34 2.44 8.25
CA SER A 97 -18.72 2.05 8.56
C SER A 97 -19.17 0.81 7.75
N PRO A 98 -18.96 0.75 6.41
CA PRO A 98 -19.32 -0.44 5.64
C PRO A 98 -18.53 -1.70 6.05
N THR A 99 -17.25 -1.53 6.42
CA THR A 99 -16.39 -2.62 6.88
C THR A 99 -16.88 -3.17 8.23
N ALA A 100 -17.18 -2.28 9.18
CA ALA A 100 -17.72 -2.66 10.47
C ALA A 100 -19.09 -3.33 10.35
N GLU A 101 -19.94 -2.87 9.43
CA GLU A 101 -21.23 -3.51 9.14
C GLU A 101 -21.06 -4.90 8.52
N ALA A 102 -20.14 -5.05 7.56
CA ALA A 102 -19.81 -6.35 6.99
C ALA A 102 -19.36 -7.34 8.06
N PHE A 103 -18.47 -6.91 8.97
CA PHE A 103 -18.01 -7.73 10.08
C PHE A 103 -19.16 -8.21 10.98
N ARG A 104 -20.08 -7.31 11.37
CA ARG A 104 -21.25 -7.69 12.18
C ARG A 104 -22.16 -8.71 11.50
N ARG A 105 -22.27 -8.68 10.17
CA ARG A 105 -23.16 -9.58 9.42
C ARG A 105 -22.58 -10.96 9.14
N GLY A 106 -21.26 -11.10 9.07
CA GLY A 106 -20.65 -12.35 8.62
C GLY A 106 -19.15 -12.47 8.85
N GLY A 107 -18.65 -11.83 9.90
CA GLY A 107 -17.27 -11.93 10.35
C GLY A 107 -16.25 -11.50 9.30
N THR A 108 -15.05 -12.06 9.40
CA THR A 108 -13.91 -11.73 8.56
C THR A 108 -14.16 -12.03 7.08
N THR A 109 -14.87 -13.12 6.78
CA THR A 109 -15.23 -13.46 5.40
C THR A 109 -16.08 -12.37 4.75
N ALA A 110 -17.06 -11.82 5.47
CA ALA A 110 -17.85 -10.71 4.96
C ALA A 110 -17.02 -9.43 4.80
N VAL A 111 -16.07 -9.16 5.71
CA VAL A 111 -15.11 -8.05 5.58
C VAL A 111 -14.26 -8.19 4.32
N GLY A 112 -13.68 -9.37 4.09
CA GLY A 112 -12.87 -9.64 2.91
C GLY A 112 -13.65 -9.39 1.62
N LYS A 113 -14.86 -9.94 1.51
CA LYS A 113 -15.75 -9.70 0.36
C LYS A 113 -16.12 -8.22 0.18
N ALA A 114 -16.36 -7.49 1.28
CA ALA A 114 -16.72 -6.09 1.22
C ALA A 114 -15.55 -5.20 0.75
N LEU A 115 -14.33 -5.48 1.21
CA LEU A 115 -13.13 -4.72 0.85
C LEU A 115 -12.60 -5.09 -0.54
N TYR A 116 -12.60 -6.37 -0.87
CA TYR A 116 -11.84 -6.91 -1.99
C TYR A 116 -12.73 -7.49 -3.11
N GLY A 117 -14.05 -7.54 -2.89
CA GLY A 117 -15.02 -8.00 -3.87
C GLY A 117 -14.89 -9.49 -4.20
N ARG A 118 -15.36 -9.86 -5.40
CA ARG A 118 -15.42 -11.28 -5.85
C ARG A 118 -14.05 -11.95 -6.07
N ARG A 119 -12.97 -11.16 -6.14
CA ARG A 119 -11.60 -11.69 -6.33
C ARG A 119 -10.97 -12.18 -5.03
N TRP A 120 -11.64 -11.96 -3.91
CA TRP A 120 -11.16 -12.40 -2.61
C TRP A 120 -11.68 -13.79 -2.27
N SER A 121 -10.81 -14.62 -1.72
CA SER A 121 -11.11 -15.94 -1.19
C SER A 121 -10.46 -16.11 0.19
N VAL A 122 -10.83 -17.19 0.89
CA VAL A 122 -10.24 -17.58 2.17
C VAL A 122 -8.73 -17.85 2.06
N ASP A 123 -8.23 -18.22 0.88
CA ASP A 123 -6.80 -18.47 0.66
C ASP A 123 -5.93 -17.22 0.82
N LEU A 124 -6.55 -16.03 0.76
CA LEU A 124 -5.90 -14.76 1.03
C LEU A 124 -5.88 -14.40 2.51
N LEU A 125 -6.45 -15.23 3.39
CA LEU A 125 -6.31 -15.09 4.83
C LEU A 125 -5.04 -15.77 5.33
N ASP A 126 -4.69 -15.44 6.56
CA ASP A 126 -3.63 -16.10 7.31
C ASP A 126 -4.32 -16.87 8.44
N ASP A 127 -4.34 -18.20 8.33
CA ASP A 127 -5.26 -19.08 9.08
C ASP A 127 -4.57 -19.77 10.26
N HIS A 128 -4.17 -18.99 11.26
CA HIS A 128 -3.41 -19.51 12.41
C HIS A 128 -4.04 -19.20 13.78
N GLY A 129 -5.33 -18.88 13.84
CA GLY A 129 -6.00 -18.63 15.11
C GLY A 129 -7.44 -18.11 14.96
N ASP A 130 -7.91 -17.40 15.98
CA ASP A 130 -9.21 -16.73 15.93
C ASP A 130 -9.15 -15.51 15.00
N VAL A 131 -9.49 -15.76 13.73
CA VAL A 131 -9.46 -14.79 12.64
C VAL A 131 -10.46 -13.65 12.89
N ASP A 132 -11.62 -13.94 13.49
CA ASP A 132 -12.64 -12.92 13.76
C ASP A 132 -12.24 -12.02 14.92
N ALA A 133 -11.69 -12.57 16.01
CA ALA A 133 -11.14 -11.76 17.09
C ALA A 133 -10.00 -10.87 16.61
N THR A 134 -9.16 -11.36 15.69
CA THR A 134 -8.08 -10.59 15.07
C THR A 134 -8.64 -9.43 14.25
N THR A 135 -9.56 -9.72 13.32
CA THR A 135 -10.21 -8.71 12.47
C THR A 135 -10.95 -7.65 13.29
N ALA A 136 -11.61 -8.04 14.39
CA ALA A 136 -12.29 -7.11 15.29
C ALA A 136 -11.32 -6.07 15.88
N LYS A 137 -10.17 -6.53 16.39
CA LYS A 137 -9.13 -5.66 16.95
C LYS A 137 -8.52 -4.75 15.88
N GLU A 138 -8.24 -5.26 14.68
CA GLU A 138 -7.71 -4.45 13.58
C GLU A 138 -8.71 -3.36 13.15
N ILE A 139 -10.01 -3.68 13.02
CA ILE A 139 -11.04 -2.68 12.71
C ILE A 139 -11.07 -1.59 13.78
N ALA A 140 -11.04 -1.96 15.06
CA ALA A 140 -11.02 -0.98 16.15
C ALA A 140 -9.78 -0.05 16.07
N MET A 141 -8.60 -0.64 15.88
CA MET A 141 -7.33 0.08 15.72
C MET A 141 -7.34 1.06 14.53
N PHE A 142 -7.80 0.62 13.36
CA PHE A 142 -7.80 1.49 12.18
C PHE A 142 -8.92 2.55 12.20
N ARG A 143 -9.99 2.30 12.96
CA ARG A 143 -11.03 3.31 13.22
C ARG A 143 -10.52 4.46 14.08
N SER A 144 -9.63 4.20 15.04
CA SER A 144 -9.07 5.24 15.90
C SER A 144 -7.90 6.01 15.28
N PHE A 145 -7.35 5.54 14.15
CA PHE A 145 -6.18 6.17 13.55
C PHE A 145 -6.44 7.59 13.03
N GLN A 146 -5.59 8.52 13.49
CA GLN A 146 -5.50 9.90 13.02
C GLN A 146 -4.13 10.11 12.33
N PRO A 147 -4.10 10.40 11.02
CA PRO A 147 -2.85 10.75 10.35
C PRO A 147 -2.29 12.09 10.83
N ARG A 148 -0.96 12.16 10.92
CA ARG A 148 -0.21 13.38 11.23
C ARG A 148 -0.01 14.22 9.96
N ARG A 149 0.39 15.48 10.11
CA ARG A 149 0.89 16.27 8.98
C ARG A 149 2.21 15.66 8.49
N ARG A 150 2.44 15.68 7.18
CA ARG A 150 3.72 15.26 6.61
C ARG A 150 4.84 16.22 7.06
N PRO A 151 5.97 15.73 7.61
CA PRO A 151 7.11 16.57 7.91
C PRO A 151 7.67 17.26 6.64
N VAL A 152 8.10 18.52 6.80
CA VAL A 152 8.83 19.23 5.75
C VAL A 152 10.18 18.54 5.53
N GLY A 153 10.56 18.30 4.28
CA GLY A 153 11.78 17.55 3.95
C GLY A 153 11.71 16.05 4.24
N GLY A 154 10.57 15.53 4.71
CA GLY A 154 10.37 14.10 4.88
C GLY A 154 10.39 13.33 3.55
N PRO A 155 10.52 11.99 3.60
CA PRO A 155 10.55 11.14 2.41
C PRO A 155 9.28 11.31 1.57
N ARG A 156 9.43 11.08 0.27
CA ARG A 156 8.32 11.16 -0.68
C ARG A 156 7.26 10.13 -0.30
N CYS A 157 6.01 10.58 -0.19
CA CYS A 157 4.88 9.73 0.17
C CYS A 157 3.71 9.97 -0.78
N VAL A 158 3.44 8.99 -1.65
CA VAL A 158 2.33 9.00 -2.59
C VAL A 158 1.18 8.17 -2.05
N VAL A 159 0.09 8.83 -1.68
CA VAL A 159 -1.16 8.17 -1.31
C VAL A 159 -2.02 8.01 -2.55
N THR A 160 -2.56 6.83 -2.77
CA THR A 160 -3.41 6.55 -3.93
C THR A 160 -4.84 6.18 -3.56
N THR A 161 -5.76 6.48 -4.47
CA THR A 161 -7.17 6.06 -4.39
C THR A 161 -7.60 5.52 -5.74
N GLY A 162 -8.42 4.47 -5.75
CA GLY A 162 -9.00 3.95 -6.99
C GLY A 162 -10.03 4.92 -7.56
N SER A 163 -10.04 5.10 -8.88
CA SER A 163 -11.06 5.90 -9.59
C SER A 163 -12.50 5.42 -9.36
N ARG A 164 -12.69 4.13 -9.05
CA ARG A 164 -13.99 3.50 -8.82
C ARG A 164 -14.28 3.25 -7.34
N SER A 165 -13.49 3.83 -6.45
CA SER A 165 -13.66 3.65 -5.02
C SER A 165 -14.79 4.50 -4.45
N ALA A 166 -15.29 4.09 -3.28
CA ALA A 166 -16.39 4.80 -2.63
C ALA A 166 -15.99 6.25 -2.28
N ALA A 167 -16.97 7.16 -2.27
CA ALA A 167 -16.76 8.59 -1.99
C ALA A 167 -15.94 8.88 -0.71
N PRO A 168 -16.09 8.14 0.42
CA PRO A 168 -15.25 8.34 1.59
C PRO A 168 -13.75 8.16 1.33
N ARG A 169 -13.33 7.28 0.41
CA ARG A 169 -11.92 7.09 0.04
C ARG A 169 -11.36 8.32 -0.68
N HIS A 170 -12.13 8.90 -1.59
CA HIS A 170 -11.77 10.16 -2.24
C HIS A 170 -11.73 11.32 -1.25
N HIS A 171 -12.62 11.33 -0.25
CA HIS A 171 -12.59 12.32 0.81
C HIS A 171 -11.31 12.23 1.64
N VAL A 172 -10.90 11.03 2.06
CA VAL A 172 -9.62 10.79 2.74
C VAL A 172 -8.45 11.35 1.92
N ALA A 173 -8.39 11.07 0.61
CA ALA A 173 -7.33 11.61 -0.24
C ALA A 173 -7.29 13.15 -0.24
N ARG A 174 -8.44 13.82 -0.31
CA ARG A 174 -8.50 15.29 -0.23
C ARG A 174 -7.98 15.81 1.10
N GLU A 175 -8.35 15.18 2.21
CA GLU A 175 -7.87 15.58 3.53
C GLU A 175 -6.37 15.33 3.71
N LEU A 176 -5.85 14.19 3.22
CA LEU A 176 -4.42 13.91 3.26
C LEU A 176 -3.61 14.90 2.42
N ARG A 177 -4.15 15.39 1.30
CA ARG A 177 -3.51 16.47 0.54
C ARG A 177 -3.35 17.74 1.37
N ARG A 178 -4.34 18.10 2.21
CA ARG A 178 -4.26 19.25 3.14
C ARG A 178 -3.26 19.02 4.29
N LEU A 179 -2.98 17.77 4.63
CA LEU A 179 -1.92 17.37 5.56
C LEU A 179 -0.54 17.32 4.89
N GLY A 180 -0.45 17.66 3.61
CA GLY A 180 0.80 17.77 2.87
C GLY A 180 1.23 16.49 2.18
N TYR A 181 0.37 15.48 2.02
CA TYR A 181 0.73 14.26 1.26
C TYR A 181 0.54 14.45 -0.24
N GLU A 182 1.39 13.81 -1.06
CA GLU A 182 1.13 13.68 -2.50
C GLU A 182 -0.02 12.68 -2.67
N THR A 183 -0.98 12.99 -3.54
CA THR A 183 -2.14 12.12 -3.77
C THR A 183 -2.36 11.89 -5.25
N ARG A 184 -2.57 10.64 -5.66
CA ARG A 184 -2.86 10.26 -7.05
C ARG A 184 -4.07 9.33 -7.15
N THR A 185 -4.68 9.27 -8.32
CA THR A 185 -5.77 8.33 -8.61
C THR A 185 -5.27 7.21 -9.53
N ILE A 186 -5.60 5.96 -9.20
CA ILE A 186 -5.33 4.81 -10.08
C ILE A 186 -6.59 4.52 -10.89
N GLU A 187 -6.49 4.76 -12.19
CA GLU A 187 -7.60 4.56 -13.13
C GLU A 187 -7.97 3.08 -13.24
N GLY A 188 -9.28 2.78 -13.27
CA GLY A 188 -9.79 1.42 -13.34
C GLY A 188 -9.63 0.56 -12.09
N SER A 189 -9.25 1.10 -10.92
CA SER A 189 -9.21 0.35 -9.65
C SER A 189 -10.25 0.81 -8.65
N ARG A 190 -10.57 -0.08 -7.72
CA ARG A 190 -11.20 0.17 -6.42
C ARG A 190 -10.12 -0.05 -5.35
N HIS A 191 -10.53 -0.53 -4.18
CA HIS A 191 -9.69 -0.85 -3.04
C HIS A 191 -8.69 -1.99 -3.29
N PHE A 192 -9.03 -2.98 -4.14
CA PHE A 192 -8.19 -4.17 -4.35
C PHE A 192 -7.23 -4.00 -5.54
N VAL A 193 -6.46 -2.91 -5.50
CA VAL A 193 -5.62 -2.47 -6.62
C VAL A 193 -4.66 -3.53 -7.14
N THR A 194 -4.15 -4.43 -6.30
CA THR A 194 -3.19 -5.47 -6.71
C THR A 194 -3.82 -6.49 -7.67
N TYR A 195 -5.12 -6.71 -7.60
CA TYR A 195 -5.83 -7.63 -8.49
C TYR A 195 -6.59 -6.92 -9.62
N GLU A 196 -6.78 -5.60 -9.49
CA GLU A 196 -7.53 -4.82 -10.46
C GLU A 196 -6.63 -4.07 -11.44
N GLN A 197 -5.54 -3.47 -10.94
CA GLN A 197 -4.60 -2.65 -11.71
C GLN A 197 -3.13 -2.83 -11.26
N PRO A 198 -2.60 -4.07 -11.21
CA PRO A 198 -1.24 -4.33 -10.72
C PRO A 198 -0.15 -3.60 -11.52
N ALA A 199 -0.30 -3.48 -12.84
CA ALA A 199 0.68 -2.80 -13.69
C ALA A 199 0.80 -1.30 -13.39
N ARG A 200 -0.34 -0.62 -13.13
CA ARG A 200 -0.34 0.80 -12.78
C ARG A 200 0.28 1.05 -11.41
N LEU A 201 0.00 0.15 -10.46
CA LEU A 201 0.64 0.21 -9.14
C LEU A 201 2.14 -0.06 -9.26
N ALA A 202 2.56 -1.05 -10.05
CA ALA A 202 3.96 -1.38 -10.27
C ALA A 202 4.76 -0.21 -10.85
N ALA A 203 4.22 0.47 -11.87
CA ALA A 203 4.83 1.64 -12.46
C ALA A 203 5.06 2.75 -11.40
N LEU A 204 4.08 3.00 -10.53
CA LEU A 204 4.23 3.97 -9.46
C LEU A 204 5.28 3.55 -8.42
N VAL A 205 5.35 2.26 -8.08
CA VAL A 205 6.37 1.74 -7.16
C VAL A 205 7.77 1.91 -7.76
N ARG A 206 7.95 1.61 -9.05
CA ARG A 206 9.23 1.80 -9.76
C ARG A 206 9.63 3.27 -9.86
N GLU A 207 8.67 4.16 -10.14
CA GLU A 207 8.89 5.61 -10.11
C GLU A 207 9.40 6.06 -8.74
N VAL A 208 8.75 5.63 -7.65
CA VAL A 208 9.14 6.02 -6.29
C VAL A 208 10.46 5.38 -5.86
N ALA A 209 10.78 4.18 -6.34
CA ALA A 209 12.05 3.50 -6.10
C ALA A 209 13.21 4.03 -6.97
N GLY A 210 12.93 4.89 -7.96
CA GLY A 210 13.94 5.38 -8.91
C GLY A 210 14.41 4.33 -9.92
N LEU A 211 13.66 3.24 -10.11
CA LEU A 211 14.02 2.15 -11.02
C LEU A 211 13.89 2.53 -12.50
N ASP A 212 13.10 3.56 -12.81
CA ASP A 212 12.86 4.05 -14.17
C ASP A 212 13.68 5.32 -14.51
N ALA A 213 14.65 5.73 -13.67
CA ALA A 213 15.45 6.92 -13.91
C ALA A 213 16.52 6.70 -15.02
N PRO A 214 16.60 7.56 -16.06
CA PRO A 214 17.63 7.44 -17.08
C PRO A 214 19.01 7.69 -16.48
N GLY A 215 19.85 6.65 -16.41
CA GLY A 215 21.22 6.74 -15.87
C GLY A 215 21.84 5.45 -15.33
N HIS A 216 21.19 4.28 -15.42
CA HIS A 216 21.81 3.02 -15.00
C HIS A 216 22.39 2.25 -16.20
N PRO A 217 23.70 1.93 -16.22
CA PRO A 217 24.31 1.15 -17.29
C PRO A 217 24.02 -0.34 -17.02
N GLY A 218 23.13 -0.89 -17.82
CA GLY A 218 22.76 -2.30 -17.82
C GLY A 218 22.56 -2.78 -19.25
N ILE A 219 23.67 -2.85 -19.99
CA ILE A 219 23.94 -3.72 -21.15
C ILE A 219 22.91 -3.64 -22.30
N ASP A 220 23.25 -2.88 -23.35
CA ASP A 220 23.47 -3.45 -24.68
C ASP A 220 24.29 -2.48 -25.57
N ASP A 221 25.60 -2.43 -25.34
CA ASP A 221 26.57 -2.02 -26.37
C ASP A 221 26.96 -3.28 -27.18
N GLY A 222 25.95 -3.95 -27.74
CA GLY A 222 26.09 -5.09 -28.62
C GLY A 222 25.99 -4.64 -30.07
N GLY A 223 27.14 -4.34 -30.67
CA GLY A 223 27.23 -3.82 -32.03
C GLY A 223 26.56 -4.72 -33.10
N SER A 224 25.71 -4.10 -33.90
CA SER A 224 25.44 -4.36 -35.33
C SER A 224 24.39 -3.31 -35.73
N GLY A 225 24.56 -2.43 -36.69
CA GLY A 225 25.05 -2.58 -38.05
C GLY A 225 24.25 -1.57 -38.88
N TRP A 226 24.96 -0.75 -39.65
CA TRP A 226 24.54 -0.18 -40.94
C TRP A 226 23.10 0.35 -41.12
N ALA A 227 22.97 1.68 -41.19
CA ALA A 227 22.35 2.35 -42.34
C ALA A 227 22.47 3.89 -42.22
N ARG A 228 23.48 4.45 -42.89
CA ARG A 228 23.42 5.83 -43.38
C ARG A 228 22.93 5.78 -44.83
N PHE A 229 21.70 6.22 -45.06
CA PHE A 229 21.26 6.73 -46.36
C PHE A 229 20.19 7.78 -46.12
N TRP A 230 20.53 9.03 -46.40
CA TRP A 230 19.59 10.04 -46.86
C TRP A 230 20.28 10.82 -47.98
N TRP A 231 19.57 10.90 -49.10
CA TRP A 231 19.81 11.80 -50.22
C TRP A 231 19.60 13.24 -49.80
#